data_AF-A0AAV6QZ52-F1
#
_entry.id   AF-A0AAV6QZ52-F1
#
_cell.length_a   1.000
_cell.length_b   1.000
_cell.length_c   1.000
_cell.angle_alpha   90.00
_cell.angle_beta   90.00
_cell.angle_gamma   90.00
#
_symmetry.space_group_name_H-M   'P 1'
#
loop_
_entity.id
_entity.type
_entity.pdbx_description
1 polymer ?
#
loop_
_entity_poly.entity_id
_entity_poly.type
_entity_poly.pdbx_seq_one_letter_code
_entity_poly.pdbx_strand_id
1 'polypeptide(L)'
;MEVIHINSSVLNISHRPDNSTVVEMTVYERCKHMPTILIWYLGLQFINTFLGIPANLTVLWLIHKNKDSSSSDIFIFQLAILDVLFCLILPLELANKLFLDTSSTWFVLRFFYGLKDSSPLFLSCICLDRYLAVVHPIFFTELNGRHHRTVLAIVVWIIILAYTAAYCVGNIPNFNKVFPAMIPAAFAFMIFCNIAILWALRQSGPGRDEMHPMKKRAFKMVLIILAIIVIHYLPPVALFPFEEYFSPDVFRCYIHFLAFGLMDFSSSIQPMLYLSKEKMPQSFNCCHSCTTHAQ
;
A
#
# COMPACT_ATOMS: atom_id res chain seq x y z
N MET A 1 47.69 21.64 3.82
CA MET A 1 47.67 20.50 4.75
C MET A 1 47.07 21.04 6.03
N GLU A 2 45.77 20.83 6.24
CA GLU A 2 45.18 21.03 7.56
C GLU A 2 43.92 20.17 7.67
N VAL A 3 43.90 19.44 8.77
CA VAL A 3 43.09 18.26 9.05
C VAL A 3 41.82 18.72 9.77
N ILE A 4 40.67 18.27 9.29
CA ILE A 4 39.37 18.47 9.94
C ILE A 4 39.30 17.52 11.15
N HIS A 5 39.29 18.09 12.36
CA HIS A 5 38.91 17.38 13.58
C HIS A 5 37.42 17.61 13.86
N ILE A 6 36.64 16.53 13.78
CA ILE A 6 35.27 16.46 14.29
C ILE A 6 35.36 16.16 15.79
N ASN A 7 34.81 17.04 16.64
CA ASN A 7 34.56 16.73 18.04
C ASN A 7 33.08 16.82 18.36
N SER A 8 32.56 15.67 18.78
CA SER A 8 31.23 15.42 19.33
C SER A 8 31.06 16.07 20.70
N SER A 9 29.80 16.22 21.12
CA SER A 9 29.29 16.57 22.47
C SER A 9 29.22 18.05 22.87
N VAL A 10 28.05 18.67 22.64
CA VAL A 10 27.40 19.56 23.61
C VAL A 10 25.88 19.32 23.58
N LEU A 11 25.47 18.27 24.31
CA LEU A 11 24.12 18.12 24.87
C LEU A 11 24.07 19.02 26.10
N ASN A 12 23.67 20.28 25.93
CA ASN A 12 23.18 21.10 27.04
C ASN A 12 22.41 22.33 26.54
N ILE A 13 21.09 22.24 26.49
CA ILE A 13 20.23 23.42 26.57
C ILE A 13 19.34 23.22 27.79
N SER A 14 19.85 23.71 28.93
CA SER A 14 19.00 24.14 30.04
C SER A 14 18.35 25.45 29.61
N HIS A 15 17.03 25.44 29.40
CA HIS A 15 16.22 26.64 29.43
C HIS A 15 15.07 26.42 30.41
N ARG A 16 15.15 27.18 31.50
CA ARG A 16 14.15 27.68 32.46
C ARG A 16 12.67 27.45 32.07
N PRO A 17 11.78 27.14 33.03
CA PRO A 17 10.37 26.88 32.75
C PRO A 17 9.68 28.20 32.39
N ASP A 18 9.43 28.41 31.11
CA ASP A 18 8.40 29.35 30.68
C ASP A 18 7.05 28.64 30.72
N ASN A 19 6.08 29.34 31.28
CA ASN A 19 4.81 28.82 31.78
C ASN A 19 3.79 28.54 30.65
N SER A 20 4.21 27.78 29.65
CA SER A 20 3.36 27.25 28.59
C SER A 20 3.92 25.89 28.17
N THR A 21 3.58 24.85 28.92
CA THR A 21 3.66 23.48 28.43
C THR A 21 2.70 23.38 27.25
N VAL A 22 3.21 23.61 26.03
CA VAL A 22 2.56 23.12 24.83
C VAL A 22 2.67 21.60 24.93
N VAL A 23 1.68 20.98 25.57
CA VAL A 23 1.47 19.54 25.46
C VAL A 23 1.37 19.27 23.96
N GLU A 24 2.30 18.52 23.38
CA GLU A 24 2.16 18.03 22.01
C GLU A 24 0.90 17.16 21.97
N MET A 25 -0.23 17.77 21.64
CA MET A 25 -1.50 17.07 21.50
C MET A 25 -1.35 16.05 20.39
N THR A 26 -1.59 14.79 20.71
CA THR A 26 -1.64 13.73 19.70
C THR A 26 -2.71 14.05 18.65
N VAL A 27 -2.57 13.54 17.42
CA VAL A 27 -3.57 13.77 16.36
C VAL A 27 -4.97 13.33 16.82
N TYR A 28 -5.05 12.27 17.62
CA TYR A 28 -6.27 11.79 18.26
C TYR A 28 -6.88 12.79 19.25
N GLU A 29 -6.07 13.42 20.10
CA GLU A 29 -6.55 14.43 21.05
C GLU A 29 -7.05 15.69 20.33
N ARG A 30 -6.35 16.10 19.27
CA ARG A 30 -6.74 17.25 18.45
C ARG A 30 -8.08 17.03 17.75
N CYS A 31 -8.30 15.83 17.21
CA CYS A 31 -9.50 15.49 16.45
C CYS A 31 -10.62 14.86 17.30
N LYS A 32 -10.51 14.88 18.64
CA LYS A 32 -11.46 14.24 19.57
C LYS A 32 -12.90 14.74 19.44
N HIS A 33 -13.09 15.97 18.95
CA HIS A 33 -14.40 16.57 18.72
C HIS A 33 -15.17 15.94 17.53
N MET A 34 -14.51 15.13 16.69
CA MET A 34 -15.12 14.37 15.59
C MET A 34 -14.92 12.84 15.78
N PRO A 35 -15.59 12.22 16.77
CA PRO A 35 -15.34 10.82 17.11
C PRO A 35 -15.74 9.84 16.00
N THR A 36 -16.75 10.15 15.19
CA THR A 36 -17.27 9.25 14.16
C THR A 36 -16.23 8.85 13.13
N ILE A 37 -15.45 9.81 12.61
CA ILE A 37 -14.44 9.53 11.58
C ILE A 37 -13.22 8.80 12.15
N LEU A 38 -12.85 9.12 13.40
CA LEU A 38 -11.80 8.39 14.11
C LEU A 38 -12.18 6.92 14.35
N ILE A 39 -13.41 6.66 14.80
CA ILE A 39 -13.93 5.29 14.99
C ILE A 39 -13.93 4.54 13.66
N TRP A 40 -14.37 5.19 12.58
CA TRP A 40 -14.37 4.61 11.25
C TRP A 40 -12.95 4.25 10.78
N TYR A 41 -11.98 5.15 10.94
CA TYR A 41 -10.58 4.92 10.55
C TYR A 41 -9.94 3.79 11.36
N LEU A 42 -10.10 3.83 12.69
CA LEU A 42 -9.62 2.79 13.59
C LEU A 42 -10.27 1.43 13.30
N GLY A 43 -11.55 1.41 12.94
CA GLY A 43 -12.26 0.19 12.51
C GLY A 43 -11.62 -0.44 11.27
N LEU A 44 -11.26 0.38 10.27
CA LEU A 44 -10.56 -0.11 9.08
C LEU A 44 -9.13 -0.59 9.39
N GLN A 45 -8.40 0.12 10.25
CA GLN A 45 -7.09 -0.33 10.71
C GLN A 45 -7.17 -1.68 11.44
N PHE A 46 -8.18 -1.87 12.29
CA PHE A 46 -8.42 -3.14 12.97
C PHE A 46 -8.64 -4.25 11.95
N ILE A 47 -9.51 -4.04 10.95
CA ILE A 47 -9.71 -5.02 9.87
C ILE A 47 -8.39 -5.31 9.14
N ASN A 48 -7.59 -4.29 8.84
CA ASN A 48 -6.29 -4.45 8.20
C ASN A 48 -5.30 -5.27 9.04
N THR A 49 -5.26 -5.07 10.35
CA THR A 49 -4.42 -5.90 11.23
C THR A 49 -4.87 -7.35 11.24
N PHE A 50 -6.17 -7.63 11.40
CA PHE A 50 -6.66 -9.00 11.58
C PHE A 50 -6.84 -9.78 10.29
N LEU A 51 -7.20 -9.13 9.18
CA LEU A 51 -7.34 -9.78 7.88
C LEU A 51 -6.12 -9.56 6.98
N GLY A 52 -5.58 -8.34 6.96
CA GLY A 52 -4.47 -7.98 6.10
C GLY A 52 -3.16 -8.68 6.46
N ILE A 53 -2.83 -8.86 7.76
CA ILE A 53 -1.60 -9.57 8.14
C ILE A 53 -1.65 -11.04 7.67
N PRO A 54 -2.66 -11.86 8.03
CA PRO A 54 -2.71 -13.25 7.56
C PRO A 54 -2.78 -13.36 6.05
N ALA A 55 -3.55 -12.50 5.39
CA ALA A 55 -3.67 -12.46 3.93
C ALA A 55 -2.31 -12.24 3.26
N ASN A 56 -1.61 -11.16 3.61
CA ASN A 56 -0.34 -10.81 2.98
C ASN A 56 0.77 -11.80 3.33
N LEU A 57 0.83 -12.33 4.57
CA LEU A 57 1.78 -13.39 4.93
C LEU A 57 1.55 -14.67 4.12
N THR A 58 0.29 -15.04 3.87
CA THR A 58 -0.05 -16.18 3.02
C THR A 58 0.38 -15.96 1.57
N VAL A 59 0.19 -14.74 1.04
CA VAL A 59 0.70 -14.36 -0.29
C VAL A 59 2.22 -14.50 -0.36
N LEU A 60 2.95 -13.94 0.62
CA LEU A 60 4.41 -14.04 0.69
C LEU A 60 4.88 -15.49 0.75
N TRP A 61 4.23 -16.31 1.59
CA TRP A 61 4.55 -17.73 1.72
C TRP A 61 4.31 -18.50 0.42
N LEU A 62 3.19 -18.26 -0.26
CA LEU A 62 2.85 -18.94 -1.51
C LEU A 62 3.84 -18.59 -2.62
N ILE A 63 4.17 -17.31 -2.78
CA ILE A 63 5.16 -16.85 -3.77
C ILE A 63 6.54 -17.43 -3.45
N HIS A 64 6.96 -17.44 -2.18
CA HIS A 64 8.24 -18.00 -1.79
C HIS A 64 8.35 -19.52 -2.03
N LYS A 65 7.25 -20.25 -1.79
CA LYS A 65 7.21 -21.72 -1.97
C LYS A 65 7.19 -22.13 -3.44
N ASN A 66 6.59 -21.32 -4.32
CA ASN A 66 6.53 -21.60 -5.75
C ASN A 66 7.89 -21.35 -6.42
N LYS A 67 8.64 -22.43 -6.66
CA LYS A 67 9.94 -22.40 -7.37
C LYS A 67 9.84 -21.85 -8.80
N ASP A 68 8.69 -22.03 -9.44
CA ASP A 68 8.35 -21.50 -10.76
C ASP A 68 7.54 -20.20 -10.70
N SER A 69 7.66 -19.44 -9.60
CA SER A 69 6.93 -18.18 -9.41
C SER A 69 7.02 -17.31 -10.66
N SER A 70 5.84 -16.88 -11.12
CA SER A 70 5.74 -16.03 -12.29
C SER A 70 6.54 -14.77 -12.00
N SER A 71 7.27 -14.25 -12.97
CA SER A 71 8.10 -13.09 -12.66
C SER A 71 7.25 -11.83 -12.33
N SER A 72 5.94 -11.84 -12.61
CA SER A 72 4.94 -10.86 -12.11
C SER A 72 4.72 -10.92 -10.59
N ASP A 73 5.11 -12.01 -9.93
CA ASP A 73 4.98 -12.20 -8.48
C ASP A 73 5.94 -11.27 -7.72
N ILE A 74 6.99 -10.73 -8.37
CA ILE A 74 7.95 -9.82 -7.72
C ILE A 74 7.25 -8.57 -7.18
N PHE A 75 6.45 -7.87 -7.99
CA PHE A 75 5.80 -6.64 -7.53
C PHE A 75 4.72 -6.92 -6.47
N ILE A 76 4.03 -8.06 -6.59
CA ILE A 76 3.04 -8.51 -5.61
C ILE A 76 3.72 -8.84 -4.27
N PHE A 77 4.88 -9.48 -4.32
CA PHE A 77 5.70 -9.76 -3.15
C PHE A 77 6.15 -8.47 -2.46
N GLN A 78 6.65 -7.48 -3.21
CA GLN A 78 7.05 -6.19 -2.63
C GLN A 78 5.85 -5.44 -2.02
N LEU A 79 4.70 -5.43 -2.69
CA LEU A 79 3.49 -4.81 -2.18
C LEU A 79 3.00 -5.49 -0.88
N ALA A 80 3.03 -6.82 -0.82
CA ALA A 80 2.66 -7.57 0.37
C ALA A 80 3.59 -7.28 1.56
N ILE A 81 4.89 -7.03 1.34
CA ILE A 81 5.80 -6.58 2.40
C ILE A 81 5.35 -5.22 2.94
N LEU A 82 5.07 -4.25 2.07
CA LEU A 82 4.61 -2.91 2.48
C LEU A 82 3.30 -2.98 3.25
N ASP A 83 2.35 -3.80 2.80
CA ASP A 83 1.07 -3.96 3.46
C ASP A 83 1.20 -4.65 4.84
N VAL A 84 2.09 -5.64 5.00
CA VAL A 84 2.39 -6.22 6.33
C VAL A 84 2.97 -5.16 7.27
N LEU A 85 3.95 -4.38 6.81
CA LEU A 85 4.55 -3.31 7.62
C LEU A 85 3.51 -2.28 8.04
N PHE A 86 2.60 -1.90 7.13
CA PHE A 86 1.50 -1.01 7.43
C PHE A 86 0.52 -1.61 8.45
N CYS A 87 0.11 -2.87 8.29
CA CYS A 87 -0.83 -3.51 9.20
C CYS A 87 -0.28 -3.69 10.64
N LEU A 88 1.06 -3.64 10.82
CA LEU A 88 1.74 -3.66 12.11
C LEU A 88 1.72 -2.31 12.85
N ILE A 89 1.32 -1.22 12.19
CA ILE A 89 1.25 0.12 12.79
C ILE A 89 0.32 0.12 14.01
N LEU A 90 -0.92 -0.35 13.88
CA LEU A 90 -1.89 -0.34 14.99
C LEU A 90 -1.42 -1.17 16.21
N PRO A 91 -0.92 -2.41 16.05
CA PRO A 91 -0.28 -3.16 17.14
C PRO A 91 0.88 -2.40 17.79
N LEU A 92 1.72 -1.75 17.00
CA LEU A 92 2.87 -0.99 17.48
C LEU A 92 2.45 0.27 18.25
N GLU A 93 1.42 0.99 17.78
CA GLU A 93 0.82 2.13 18.48
C GLU A 93 0.28 1.70 19.85
N LEU A 94 -0.43 0.57 19.90
CA LEU A 94 -0.98 0.03 21.14
C LEU A 94 0.14 -0.42 22.09
N ALA A 95 1.14 -1.14 21.59
CA ALA A 95 2.27 -1.58 22.38
C ALA A 95 3.07 -0.40 22.95
N ASN A 96 3.25 0.66 22.15
CA ASN A 96 3.94 1.86 22.62
C ASN A 96 3.20 2.54 23.77
N LYS A 97 1.88 2.70 23.63
CA LYS A 97 1.04 3.35 24.65
C LYS A 97 0.93 2.54 25.95
N LEU A 98 0.93 1.21 25.86
CA LEU A 98 0.71 0.34 27.03
C LEU A 98 1.99 -0.09 27.73
N PHE A 99 3.11 -0.24 27.01
CA PHE A 99 4.29 -0.93 27.53
C PHE A 99 5.62 -0.19 27.37
N LEU A 100 5.80 0.61 26.31
CA LEU A 100 7.12 1.15 25.96
C LEU A 100 7.31 2.62 26.36
N ASP A 101 6.24 3.45 26.28
CA ASP A 101 6.27 4.90 26.52
C ASP A 101 7.54 5.60 25.97
N THR A 102 8.00 5.18 24.80
CA THR A 102 9.30 5.58 24.24
C THR A 102 9.10 6.51 23.05
N SER A 103 9.82 7.64 23.05
CA SER A 103 9.80 8.61 21.93
C SER A 103 10.28 8.02 20.58
N SER A 104 11.18 7.03 20.61
CA SER A 104 11.70 6.33 19.42
C SER A 104 10.61 5.68 18.55
N THR A 105 9.54 5.17 19.17
CA THR A 105 8.47 4.47 18.45
C THR A 105 7.72 5.40 17.48
N TRP A 106 7.66 6.70 17.79
CA TRP A 106 7.05 7.68 16.89
C TRP A 106 7.78 7.76 15.54
N PHE A 107 9.12 7.66 15.53
CA PHE A 107 9.90 7.65 14.30
C PHE A 107 9.62 6.40 13.46
N VAL A 108 9.54 5.24 14.11
CA VAL A 108 9.21 3.95 13.45
C VAL A 108 7.81 3.99 12.83
N LEU A 109 6.82 4.50 13.57
CA LEU A 109 5.46 4.67 13.06
C LEU A 109 5.42 5.61 11.86
N ARG A 110 6.09 6.77 11.95
CA ARG A 110 6.19 7.74 10.86
C ARG A 110 6.86 7.13 9.62
N PHE A 111 7.87 6.29 9.82
CA PHE A 111 8.54 5.57 8.75
C PHE A 111 7.58 4.59 8.05
N PHE A 112 6.80 3.80 8.80
CA PHE A 112 5.81 2.87 8.22
C PHE A 112 4.70 3.59 7.46
N TYR A 113 4.19 4.72 7.97
CA TYR A 113 3.24 5.55 7.22
C TYR A 113 3.85 6.06 5.91
N GLY A 114 5.07 6.58 5.93
CA GLY A 114 5.74 7.06 4.71
C GLY A 114 5.98 5.95 3.67
N LEU A 115 6.31 4.73 4.11
CA LEU A 115 6.39 3.56 3.23
C LEU A 115 5.04 3.26 2.56
N LYS A 116 3.94 3.33 3.31
CA LYS A 116 2.60 3.05 2.80
C LYS A 116 2.12 4.11 1.80
N ASP A 117 2.37 5.39 2.06
CA ASP A 117 2.00 6.49 1.16
C ASP A 117 2.49 6.27 -0.29
N SER A 118 3.65 5.63 -0.42
CA SER A 118 4.29 5.35 -1.72
C SER A 118 4.03 3.94 -2.26
N SER A 119 3.25 3.11 -1.56
CA SER A 119 2.83 1.77 -2.04
C SER A 119 2.07 1.77 -3.38
N PRO A 120 1.34 2.84 -3.79
CA PRO A 120 0.71 2.91 -5.11
C PRO A 120 1.69 2.80 -6.28
N LEU A 121 2.98 3.04 -6.07
CA LEU A 121 4.01 2.84 -7.10
C LEU A 121 4.16 1.36 -7.46
N PHE A 122 4.15 0.44 -6.48
CA PHE A 122 4.16 -0.99 -6.78
C PHE A 122 2.86 -1.46 -7.41
N LEU A 123 1.71 -0.89 -7.00
CA LEU A 123 0.44 -1.18 -7.65
C LEU A 123 0.42 -0.71 -9.12
N SER A 124 1.05 0.43 -9.40
CA SER A 124 1.28 0.93 -10.76
C SER A 124 2.16 -0.03 -11.56
N CYS A 125 3.25 -0.54 -10.99
CA CYS A 125 4.07 -1.57 -11.63
C CYS A 125 3.29 -2.86 -11.94
N ILE A 126 2.40 -3.31 -11.06
CA ILE A 126 1.50 -4.45 -11.32
C ILE A 126 0.57 -4.16 -12.50
N CYS A 127 0.01 -2.95 -12.57
CA CYS A 127 -0.86 -2.54 -13.69
C CYS A 127 -0.08 -2.47 -15.01
N LEU A 128 1.13 -1.91 -15.00
CA LEU A 128 2.04 -1.86 -16.15
C LEU A 128 2.38 -3.27 -16.63
N ASP A 129 2.76 -4.16 -15.72
CA ASP A 129 3.16 -5.51 -16.06
C ASP A 129 2.04 -6.29 -16.79
N ARG A 130 0.81 -6.15 -16.29
CA ARG A 130 -0.37 -6.73 -16.92
C ARG A 130 -0.72 -6.07 -18.25
N TYR A 131 -0.54 -4.75 -18.33
CA TYR A 131 -0.73 -4.01 -19.57
C TYR A 131 0.21 -4.53 -20.66
N LEU A 132 1.51 -4.66 -20.36
CA LEU A 132 2.49 -5.19 -21.31
C LEU A 132 2.15 -6.63 -21.72
N ALA A 133 1.75 -7.49 -20.77
CA ALA A 133 1.39 -8.87 -21.06
C ALA A 133 0.19 -9.02 -22.02
N VAL A 134 -0.81 -8.14 -21.91
CA VAL A 134 -2.06 -8.24 -22.69
C VAL A 134 -1.99 -7.43 -23.99
N VAL A 135 -1.44 -6.22 -23.94
CA VAL A 135 -1.47 -5.27 -25.07
C VAL A 135 -0.24 -5.43 -25.97
N HIS A 136 0.92 -5.79 -25.40
CA HIS A 136 2.19 -5.91 -26.12
C HIS A 136 2.87 -7.27 -25.88
N PRO A 137 2.21 -8.40 -26.22
CA PRO A 137 2.69 -9.74 -25.86
C PRO A 137 4.07 -10.09 -26.43
N ILE A 138 4.40 -9.61 -27.65
CA ILE A 138 5.71 -9.87 -28.28
C ILE A 138 6.83 -9.19 -27.48
N PHE A 139 6.66 -7.90 -27.16
CA PHE A 139 7.61 -7.16 -26.33
C PHE A 139 7.71 -7.75 -24.91
N PHE A 140 6.60 -8.21 -24.36
CA PHE A 140 6.57 -8.88 -23.06
C PHE A 140 7.36 -10.20 -23.05
N THR A 141 7.36 -10.96 -24.16
CA THR A 141 8.15 -12.19 -24.29
C THR A 141 9.64 -11.94 -24.53
N GLU A 142 10.00 -10.84 -25.19
CA GLU A 142 11.40 -10.46 -25.44
C GLU A 142 12.08 -9.86 -24.21
N LEU A 143 11.32 -9.18 -23.34
CA LEU A 143 11.81 -8.75 -22.04
C LEU A 143 12.20 -9.97 -21.22
N ASN A 144 13.49 -10.06 -20.84
CA ASN A 144 13.96 -11.02 -19.85
C ASN A 144 13.31 -10.68 -18.49
N GLY A 145 12.10 -11.21 -18.28
CA GLY A 145 11.11 -10.63 -17.38
C GLY A 145 11.60 -10.51 -15.94
N ARG A 146 12.42 -11.46 -15.48
CA ARG A 146 12.92 -11.49 -14.10
C ARG A 146 13.93 -10.38 -13.81
N HIS A 147 14.87 -10.13 -14.72
CA HIS A 147 15.86 -9.07 -14.53
C HIS A 147 15.20 -7.68 -14.59
N HIS A 148 14.40 -7.41 -15.62
CA HIS A 148 13.73 -6.11 -15.79
C HIS A 148 12.83 -5.76 -14.60
N ARG A 149 12.01 -6.71 -14.14
CA ARG A 149 11.13 -6.48 -12.98
C ARG A 149 11.90 -6.30 -11.68
N THR A 150 13.04 -6.96 -11.51
CA THR A 150 13.92 -6.77 -10.35
C THR A 150 14.53 -5.37 -10.36
N VAL A 151 15.05 -4.92 -11.50
CA VAL A 151 15.57 -3.55 -11.65
C VAL A 151 14.49 -2.52 -11.37
N LEU A 152 13.29 -2.69 -11.94
CA LEU A 152 12.17 -1.77 -11.69
C LEU A 152 11.75 -1.77 -10.22
N ALA A 153 11.73 -2.93 -9.56
CA ALA A 153 11.42 -3.03 -8.13
C ALA A 153 12.47 -2.31 -7.27
N ILE A 154 13.76 -2.42 -7.60
CA ILE A 154 14.85 -1.69 -6.91
C ILE A 154 14.67 -0.18 -7.08
N VAL A 155 14.38 0.28 -8.31
CA VAL A 155 14.14 1.71 -8.58
C VAL A 155 12.96 2.23 -7.76
N VAL A 156 11.85 1.49 -7.73
CA VAL A 156 10.67 1.85 -6.93
C VAL A 156 11.00 1.88 -5.44
N TRP A 157 11.75 0.92 -4.92
CA TRP A 157 12.22 0.94 -3.53
C TRP A 157 13.08 2.16 -3.20
N ILE A 158 14.00 2.55 -4.08
CA ILE A 158 14.81 3.75 -3.88
C ILE A 158 13.91 4.98 -3.79
N ILE A 159 12.91 5.10 -4.67
CA ILE A 159 11.95 6.22 -4.64
C ILE A 159 11.15 6.22 -3.33
N ILE A 160 10.61 5.06 -2.92
CA ILE A 160 9.86 4.91 -1.68
C ILE A 160 10.72 5.31 -0.47
N LEU A 161 11.94 4.77 -0.37
CA LEU A 161 12.84 5.05 0.76
C LEU A 161 13.26 6.53 0.78
N ALA A 162 13.50 7.14 -0.38
CA ALA A 162 13.80 8.56 -0.47
C ALA A 162 12.62 9.43 -0.01
N TYR A 163 11.39 9.10 -0.47
CA TYR A 163 10.17 9.76 0.00
C TYR A 163 9.99 9.59 1.50
N THR A 164 10.10 8.37 2.03
CA THR A 164 9.92 8.09 3.46
C THR A 164 10.97 8.79 4.31
N ALA A 165 12.25 8.80 3.90
CA ALA A 165 13.30 9.50 4.62
C ALA A 165 13.00 11.01 4.68
N ALA A 166 12.62 11.61 3.55
CA ALA A 166 12.20 13.01 3.48
C ALA A 166 10.97 13.30 4.35
N TYR A 167 9.98 12.41 4.34
CA TYR A 167 8.78 12.49 5.17
C TYR A 167 9.13 12.44 6.66
N CYS A 168 10.07 11.58 7.08
CA CYS A 168 10.51 11.47 8.46
C CYS A 168 11.27 12.71 8.95
N VAL A 169 12.12 13.31 8.11
CA VAL A 169 12.89 14.53 8.45
C VAL A 169 11.97 15.74 8.66
N GLY A 170 10.90 15.86 7.85
CA GLY A 170 9.83 16.85 8.08
C GLY A 170 10.19 18.33 7.86
N ASN A 171 11.47 18.67 7.62
CA ASN A 171 11.96 20.04 7.45
C ASN A 171 12.16 20.46 5.98
N ILE A 172 11.61 19.70 5.03
CA ILE A 172 11.77 19.98 3.59
C ILE A 172 10.62 20.90 3.15
N PRO A 173 10.92 22.10 2.60
CA PRO A 173 9.88 23.02 2.14
C PRO A 173 9.09 22.39 0.99
N ASN A 174 7.77 22.63 0.98
CA ASN A 174 6.82 22.10 -0.02
C ASN A 174 6.70 20.57 -0.10
N PHE A 175 7.27 19.81 0.86
CA PHE A 175 7.18 18.35 0.84
C PHE A 175 5.72 17.84 0.93
N ASN A 176 4.85 18.58 1.63
CA ASN A 176 3.42 18.31 1.69
C ASN A 176 2.72 18.31 0.33
N LYS A 177 3.31 18.92 -0.72
CA LYS A 177 2.78 18.91 -2.09
C LYS A 177 3.19 17.67 -2.89
N VAL A 178 4.18 16.89 -2.43
CA VAL A 178 4.70 15.71 -3.14
C VAL A 178 3.64 14.61 -3.22
N PHE A 179 3.01 14.25 -2.11
CA PHE A 179 1.98 13.22 -2.09
C PHE A 179 0.73 13.60 -2.91
N PRO A 180 0.14 14.80 -2.76
CA PRO A 180 -0.95 15.28 -3.61
C PRO A 180 -0.62 15.34 -5.11
N ALA A 181 0.67 15.41 -5.50
CA ALA A 181 1.10 15.35 -6.90
C ALA A 181 1.36 13.90 -7.39
N MET A 182 1.93 13.05 -6.52
CA MET A 182 2.22 11.66 -6.81
C MET A 182 0.94 10.83 -6.98
N ILE A 183 -0.04 11.02 -6.07
CA ILE A 183 -1.23 10.16 -6.03
C ILE A 183 -2.11 10.27 -7.30
N PRO A 184 -2.38 11.46 -7.88
CA PRO A 184 -3.15 11.57 -9.12
C PRO A 184 -2.38 11.02 -10.33
N ALA A 185 -1.06 11.18 -10.35
CA ALA A 185 -0.22 10.62 -11.42
C ALA A 185 -0.26 9.09 -11.42
N ALA A 186 -0.07 8.46 -10.25
CA ALA A 186 -0.20 7.01 -10.10
C ALA A 186 -1.62 6.53 -10.44
N PHE A 187 -2.65 7.24 -9.97
CA PHE A 187 -4.04 6.92 -10.26
C PHE A 187 -4.35 6.98 -11.77
N ALA A 188 -4.01 8.08 -12.44
CA ALA A 188 -4.24 8.25 -13.87
C ALA A 188 -3.54 7.15 -14.68
N PHE A 189 -2.30 6.80 -14.30
CA PHE A 189 -1.56 5.71 -14.93
C PHE A 189 -2.24 4.35 -14.73
N MET A 190 -2.68 4.03 -13.50
CA MET A 190 -3.40 2.79 -13.22
C MET A 190 -4.72 2.70 -14.00
N ILE A 191 -5.48 3.80 -14.09
CA ILE A 191 -6.71 3.86 -14.88
C ILE A 191 -6.41 3.63 -16.37
N PHE A 192 -5.41 4.31 -16.91
CA PHE A 192 -4.97 4.13 -18.29
C PHE A 192 -4.64 2.66 -18.59
N CYS A 193 -3.79 2.03 -17.77
CA CYS A 193 -3.41 0.62 -17.96
C CYS A 193 -4.63 -0.30 -17.94
N ASN A 194 -5.53 -0.15 -16.95
CA ASN A 194 -6.70 -1.03 -16.83
C ASN A 194 -7.72 -0.81 -17.95
N ILE A 195 -7.95 0.43 -18.40
CA ILE A 195 -8.82 0.72 -19.55
C ILE A 195 -8.23 0.12 -20.83
N ALA A 196 -6.93 0.27 -21.05
CA ALA A 196 -6.27 -0.28 -22.23
C ALA A 196 -6.32 -1.81 -22.25
N ILE A 197 -6.16 -2.48 -21.10
CA ILE A 197 -6.36 -3.93 -20.97
C ILE A 197 -7.81 -4.30 -21.32
N LEU A 198 -8.81 -3.60 -20.77
CA LEU A 198 -10.22 -3.87 -21.07
C LEU A 198 -10.54 -3.68 -22.55
N TRP A 199 -9.96 -2.65 -23.18
CA TRP A 199 -10.12 -2.37 -24.60
C TRP A 199 -9.48 -3.44 -25.48
N ALA A 200 -8.24 -3.83 -25.19
CA ALA A 200 -7.57 -4.92 -25.89
C ALA A 200 -8.34 -6.24 -25.75
N LEU A 201 -8.77 -6.58 -24.52
CA LEU A 201 -9.65 -7.71 -24.29
C LEU A 201 -10.98 -7.56 -25.05
N ARG A 202 -11.55 -6.37 -25.21
CA ARG A 202 -12.77 -6.24 -26.03
C ARG A 202 -12.50 -6.52 -27.52
N GLN A 203 -11.37 -6.06 -28.05
CA GLN A 203 -11.04 -6.12 -29.48
C GLN A 203 -10.57 -7.48 -29.99
N SER A 204 -9.98 -8.35 -29.16
CA SER A 204 -9.44 -9.64 -29.61
C SER A 204 -10.51 -10.70 -29.95
N GLY A 205 -11.62 -10.34 -30.59
CA GLY A 205 -12.71 -11.26 -30.94
C GLY A 205 -13.37 -10.88 -32.26
N PRO A 206 -12.89 -11.40 -33.41
CA PRO A 206 -13.61 -11.32 -34.67
C PRO A 206 -14.49 -12.56 -34.85
N GLY A 207 -15.82 -12.37 -34.84
CA GLY A 207 -16.79 -13.39 -35.24
C GLY A 207 -17.33 -14.28 -34.10
N ARG A 208 -18.66 -14.24 -33.94
CA ARG A 208 -19.51 -14.80 -32.87
C ARG A 208 -19.54 -13.94 -31.61
N ASP A 209 -20.73 -13.41 -31.31
CA ASP A 209 -21.08 -12.52 -30.20
C ASP A 209 -20.79 -13.05 -28.78
N GLU A 210 -20.07 -14.18 -28.65
CA GLU A 210 -19.72 -14.78 -27.38
C GLU A 210 -18.22 -14.76 -27.11
N MET A 211 -17.84 -13.95 -26.13
CA MET A 211 -16.47 -13.90 -25.62
C MET A 211 -16.09 -15.24 -24.97
N HIS A 212 -15.01 -15.86 -25.46
CA HIS A 212 -14.47 -17.12 -24.92
C HIS A 212 -14.41 -17.10 -23.38
N PRO A 213 -14.77 -18.19 -22.66
CA PRO A 213 -14.95 -18.19 -21.21
C PRO A 213 -13.74 -17.69 -20.42
N MET A 214 -12.52 -18.01 -20.84
CA MET A 214 -11.29 -17.51 -20.19
C MET A 214 -11.15 -15.99 -20.31
N LYS A 215 -11.53 -15.45 -21.46
CA LYS A 215 -11.47 -14.02 -21.77
C LYS A 215 -12.55 -13.25 -21.02
N LYS A 216 -13.75 -13.82 -20.89
CA LYS A 216 -14.83 -13.30 -20.02
C LYS A 216 -14.41 -13.25 -18.56
N ARG A 217 -13.71 -14.28 -18.07
CA ARG A 217 -13.12 -14.30 -16.73
C ARG A 217 -12.08 -13.19 -16.56
N ALA A 218 -11.14 -13.05 -17.50
CA ALA A 218 -10.11 -12.00 -17.48
C ALA A 218 -10.71 -10.58 -17.55
N PHE A 219 -11.73 -10.36 -18.37
CA PHE A 219 -12.41 -9.07 -18.44
C PHE A 219 -13.11 -8.71 -17.13
N LYS A 220 -13.91 -9.63 -16.56
CA LYS A 220 -14.57 -9.43 -15.26
C LYS A 220 -13.55 -9.14 -14.17
N MET A 221 -12.42 -9.81 -14.22
CA MET A 221 -11.31 -9.62 -13.28
C MET A 221 -10.71 -8.22 -13.33
N VAL A 222 -10.36 -7.73 -14.52
CA VAL A 222 -9.78 -6.39 -14.70
C VAL A 222 -10.81 -5.32 -14.35
N LEU A 223 -12.09 -5.55 -14.65
CA LEU A 223 -13.18 -4.65 -14.26
C LEU A 223 -13.32 -4.53 -12.73
N ILE A 224 -13.25 -5.65 -12.00
CA ILE A 224 -13.26 -5.64 -10.52
C ILE A 224 -12.06 -4.85 -9.99
N ILE A 225 -10.87 -5.04 -10.56
CA ILE A 225 -9.66 -4.33 -10.14
C ILE A 225 -9.79 -2.84 -10.40
N LEU A 226 -10.28 -2.44 -11.58
CA LEU A 226 -10.54 -1.05 -11.91
C LEU A 226 -11.53 -0.43 -10.92
N ALA A 227 -12.61 -1.12 -10.59
CA ALA A 227 -13.58 -0.66 -9.60
C ALA A 227 -12.95 -0.48 -8.22
N ILE A 228 -12.11 -1.43 -7.77
CA ILE A 228 -11.38 -1.31 -6.49
C ILE A 228 -10.46 -0.08 -6.51
N ILE A 229 -9.69 0.12 -7.59
CA ILE A 229 -8.79 1.27 -7.74
C ILE A 229 -9.58 2.58 -7.65
N VAL A 230 -10.70 2.70 -8.38
CA VAL A 230 -11.52 3.90 -8.34
C VAL A 230 -12.08 4.14 -6.93
N ILE A 231 -12.65 3.13 -6.28
CA ILE A 231 -13.26 3.29 -4.96
C ILE A 231 -12.24 3.70 -3.89
N HIS A 232 -11.04 3.12 -3.90
CA HIS A 232 -10.06 3.32 -2.82
C HIS A 232 -9.19 4.56 -3.04
N TYR A 233 -8.87 4.91 -4.29
CA TYR A 233 -7.92 5.97 -4.60
C TYR A 233 -8.55 7.26 -5.12
N LEU A 234 -9.82 7.26 -5.56
CA LEU A 234 -10.48 8.49 -5.99
C LEU A 234 -10.60 9.54 -4.86
N PRO A 235 -10.94 9.19 -3.60
CA PRO A 235 -11.06 10.18 -2.52
C PRO A 235 -9.78 11.00 -2.28
N PRO A 236 -8.58 10.41 -2.07
CA PRO A 236 -7.37 11.21 -1.92
C PRO A 236 -7.04 12.01 -3.18
N VAL A 237 -7.21 11.45 -4.38
CA VAL A 237 -6.95 12.14 -5.66
C VAL A 237 -7.85 13.36 -5.85
N ALA A 238 -9.11 13.27 -5.45
CA ALA A 238 -10.08 14.35 -5.62
C ALA A 238 -9.99 15.44 -4.55
N LEU A 239 -9.46 15.13 -3.37
CA LEU A 239 -9.52 16.03 -2.21
C LEU A 239 -8.16 16.65 -1.85
N PHE A 240 -7.05 15.92 -2.00
CA PHE A 240 -5.74 16.36 -1.52
C PHE A 240 -5.13 17.51 -2.32
N PRO A 241 -5.23 17.55 -3.66
CA PRO A 241 -4.74 18.71 -4.43
C PRO A 241 -5.44 20.03 -4.08
N PHE A 242 -6.62 19.95 -3.45
CA PHE A 242 -7.43 21.10 -3.06
C PHE A 242 -7.38 21.36 -1.55
N GLU A 243 -6.36 20.86 -0.83
CA GLU A 243 -6.17 21.09 0.61
C GLU A 243 -6.36 22.57 1.01
N GLU A 244 -5.81 23.50 0.22
CA GLU A 244 -5.86 24.95 0.48
C GLU A 244 -7.29 25.54 0.48
N TYR A 245 -8.28 24.84 -0.08
CA TYR A 245 -9.69 25.27 -0.09
C TYR A 245 -10.47 24.85 1.16
N PHE A 246 -9.93 23.93 1.96
CA PHE A 246 -10.59 23.44 3.17
C PHE A 246 -10.04 24.13 4.41
N SER A 247 -10.85 24.22 5.47
CA SER A 247 -10.31 24.65 6.76
C SER A 247 -9.31 23.60 7.28
N PRO A 248 -8.21 24.02 7.95
CA PRO A 248 -7.18 23.10 8.41
C PRO A 248 -7.70 21.96 9.29
N ASP A 249 -8.70 22.26 10.14
CA ASP A 249 -9.32 21.26 11.01
C ASP A 249 -10.17 20.25 10.23
N VAL A 250 -10.95 20.68 9.24
CA VAL A 250 -11.74 19.77 8.40
C VAL A 250 -10.84 18.89 7.55
N PHE A 251 -9.80 19.47 6.95
CA PHE A 251 -8.87 18.71 6.13
C PHE A 251 -8.16 17.64 6.97
N ARG A 252 -7.59 18.02 8.11
CA ARG A 252 -6.78 17.14 8.95
C ARG A 252 -7.60 16.12 9.74
N CYS A 253 -8.73 16.53 10.30
CA CYS A 253 -9.52 15.67 11.18
C CYS A 253 -10.62 14.89 10.47
N TYR A 254 -11.01 15.26 9.26
CA TYR A 254 -12.08 14.57 8.53
C TYR A 254 -11.59 14.01 7.19
N ILE A 255 -11.17 14.88 6.27
CA ILE A 255 -10.81 14.49 4.89
C ILE A 255 -9.62 13.53 4.88
N HIS A 256 -8.57 13.85 5.64
CA HIS A 256 -7.36 13.04 5.73
C HIS A 256 -7.71 11.62 6.19
N PHE A 257 -8.37 11.48 7.34
CA PHE A 257 -8.76 10.18 7.86
C PHE A 257 -9.66 9.42 6.89
N LEU A 258 -10.70 10.07 6.32
CA LEU A 258 -11.61 9.46 5.35
C LEU A 258 -10.87 8.93 4.12
N ALA A 259 -10.00 9.74 3.52
CA ALA A 259 -9.29 9.37 2.32
C ALA A 259 -8.25 8.28 2.57
N PHE A 260 -7.43 8.42 3.62
CA PHE A 260 -6.43 7.42 3.99
C PHE A 260 -7.07 6.11 4.43
N GLY A 261 -8.14 6.13 5.23
CA GLY A 261 -8.82 4.90 5.61
C GLY A 261 -9.34 4.12 4.40
N LEU A 262 -9.92 4.80 3.40
CA LEU A 262 -10.38 4.15 2.17
C LEU A 262 -9.21 3.65 1.34
N MET A 263 -8.16 4.44 1.19
CA MET A 263 -6.96 4.03 0.44
C MET A 263 -6.28 2.82 1.10
N ASP A 264 -6.06 2.88 2.41
CA ASP A 264 -5.33 1.88 3.19
C ASP A 264 -6.10 0.57 3.36
N PHE A 265 -7.42 0.61 3.26
CA PHE A 265 -8.25 -0.61 3.26
C PHE A 265 -7.91 -1.54 2.07
N SER A 266 -7.28 -1.01 1.01
CA SER A 266 -6.82 -1.81 -0.12
C SER A 266 -5.82 -2.90 0.31
N SER A 267 -5.08 -2.68 1.41
CA SER A 267 -4.06 -3.58 1.96
C SER A 267 -4.61 -4.96 2.35
N SER A 268 -5.93 -5.05 2.63
CA SER A 268 -6.60 -6.33 2.89
C SER A 268 -7.31 -6.89 1.66
N ILE A 269 -7.85 -6.02 0.80
CA ILE A 269 -8.64 -6.45 -0.36
C ILE A 269 -7.75 -7.03 -1.47
N GLN A 270 -6.60 -6.39 -1.74
CA GLN A 270 -5.68 -6.82 -2.80
C GLN A 270 -5.13 -8.24 -2.60
N PRO A 271 -4.59 -8.63 -1.43
CA PRO A 271 -4.13 -9.99 -1.20
C PRO A 271 -5.28 -11.00 -1.19
N MET A 272 -6.46 -10.66 -0.67
CA MET A 272 -7.66 -11.52 -0.76
C MET A 272 -8.07 -11.77 -2.21
N LEU A 273 -8.03 -10.74 -3.05
CA LEU A 273 -8.29 -10.88 -4.49
C LEU A 273 -7.21 -11.70 -5.18
N TYR A 274 -5.96 -11.67 -4.73
CA TYR A 274 -4.90 -12.54 -5.23
C TYR A 274 -5.15 -14.00 -4.84
N LEU A 275 -5.40 -14.27 -3.55
CA LEU A 275 -5.61 -15.62 -3.01
C LEU A 275 -6.86 -16.30 -3.55
N SER A 276 -7.93 -15.55 -3.86
CA SER A 276 -9.12 -16.12 -4.50
C SER A 276 -8.88 -16.63 -5.94
N LYS A 277 -7.70 -16.36 -6.51
CA LYS A 277 -7.34 -16.71 -7.89
C LYS A 277 -6.33 -17.81 -7.97
N GLU A 278 -5.39 -17.81 -7.04
CA GLU A 278 -4.52 -18.94 -6.82
C GLU A 278 -5.36 -20.15 -6.40
N LYS A 279 -5.16 -21.28 -7.08
CA LYS A 279 -5.74 -22.54 -6.62
C LYS A 279 -5.01 -22.88 -5.33
N MET A 280 -5.60 -22.55 -4.17
CA MET A 280 -5.02 -22.86 -2.88
C MET A 280 -4.56 -24.33 -2.85
N PRO A 281 -3.30 -24.61 -2.48
CA PRO A 281 -2.85 -25.97 -2.28
C PRO A 281 -3.81 -26.65 -1.29
N GLN A 282 -4.27 -27.86 -1.61
CA GLN A 282 -5.23 -28.66 -0.82
C GLN A 282 -4.78 -29.02 0.62
N SER A 283 -3.77 -28.35 1.19
CA SER A 283 -3.21 -28.70 2.50
C SER A 283 -3.95 -28.09 3.71
N PHE A 284 -5.08 -27.40 3.51
CA PHE A 284 -5.96 -26.96 4.61
C PHE A 284 -7.19 -27.85 4.81
N ASN A 285 -7.33 -28.95 4.05
CA ASN A 285 -8.28 -30.03 4.39
C ASN A 285 -7.58 -31.07 5.26
N CYS A 286 -7.31 -30.72 6.52
CA CYS A 286 -7.07 -31.73 7.56
C CYS A 286 -8.40 -32.06 8.25
N CYS A 287 -8.61 -33.38 8.42
CA CYS A 287 -9.72 -34.05 9.12
C CYS A 287 -11.04 -34.25 8.36
N HIS A 288 -10.98 -35.08 7.31
CA HIS A 288 -12.01 -36.12 7.16
C HIS A 288 -11.36 -37.40 6.60
N SER A 289 -10.51 -38.04 7.40
CA SER A 289 -10.10 -39.42 7.11
C SER A 289 -11.24 -40.33 7.58
N CYS A 290 -12.05 -40.80 6.63
CA CYS A 290 -13.01 -41.87 6.86
C CYS A 290 -12.25 -43.13 7.29
N THR A 291 -12.41 -43.53 8.54
CA THR A 291 -12.20 -44.91 8.96
C THR A 291 -13.31 -45.79 8.39
N THR A 292 -12.99 -46.53 7.33
CA THR A 292 -13.67 -47.80 7.03
C THR A 292 -12.58 -48.84 6.81
N HIS A 293 -12.22 -49.53 7.90
CA HIS A 293 -11.61 -50.86 7.80
C HIS A 293 -12.71 -51.83 7.36
N ALA A 294 -12.52 -52.42 6.18
CA ALA A 294 -13.15 -53.66 5.78
C ALA A 294 -12.07 -54.54 5.15
N GLN A 295 -11.52 -55.44 5.97
CA GLN A 295 -11.05 -56.78 5.63
C GLN A 295 -10.65 -57.48 6.93
#